data_AF-A0A103ENY5-F1
#
_entry.id   AF-A0A103ENY5-F1
#
_cell.length_a   1.000
_cell.length_b   1.000
_cell.length_c   1.000
_cell.angle_alpha   90.00
_cell.angle_beta   90.00
_cell.angle_gamma   90.00
#
_symmetry.space_group_name_H-M   'P 1'
#
loop_
_entity.id
_entity.type
_entity.pdbx_description
1 polymer ?
#
loop_
_entity_poly.entity_id
_entity_poly.type
_entity_poly.pdbx_seq_one_letter_code
_entity_poly.pdbx_strand_id
1 'polypeptide(L)'
;MPKNPKVIVSNHYPQLVQMALHGQGPVLGWRQMIDGYLEQGSLIRATRETAAFGGGYYVVTPKGRSMNRAATMFKRWLLSQDERIDERIGA
;
A
#
# COMPACT_ATOMS: atom_id res chain seq x y z
N MET A 1 -10.35 -31.44 -0.86
CA MET A 1 -10.45 -29.95 -0.78
C MET A 1 -11.69 -29.58 -0.01
N PRO A 2 -11.65 -28.59 0.90
CA PRO A 2 -12.83 -28.15 1.64
C PRO A 2 -13.90 -27.60 0.67
N LYS A 3 -15.16 -27.99 0.88
CA LYS A 3 -16.27 -27.75 -0.05
C LYS A 3 -16.73 -26.28 -0.15
N ASN A 4 -16.28 -25.40 0.74
CA ASN A 4 -16.54 -23.96 0.70
C ASN A 4 -15.30 -23.20 1.20
N PRO A 5 -14.52 -22.53 0.33
CA PRO A 5 -13.46 -21.65 0.80
C PRO A 5 -14.10 -20.49 1.56
N LYS A 6 -13.71 -20.28 2.83
CA LYS A 6 -14.11 -19.09 3.59
C LYS A 6 -13.34 -17.90 3.03
N VAL A 7 -13.98 -17.15 2.14
CA VAL A 7 -13.42 -15.89 1.62
C VAL A 7 -13.79 -14.77 2.57
N ILE A 8 -12.79 -14.01 2.99
CA ILE A 8 -12.97 -12.82 3.83
C ILE A 8 -12.72 -11.61 2.96
N VAL A 9 -13.70 -10.70 2.94
CA VAL A 9 -13.65 -9.46 2.17
C VAL A 9 -13.70 -8.30 3.16
N SER A 10 -12.75 -7.37 3.04
CA SER A 10 -12.71 -6.15 3.85
C SER A 10 -12.16 -5.00 3.00
N ASN A 11 -12.70 -3.80 3.23
CA ASN A 11 -12.18 -2.56 2.64
C ASN A 11 -11.02 -1.98 3.47
N HIS A 12 -10.71 -2.56 4.63
CA HIS A 12 -9.65 -2.08 5.50
C HIS A 12 -8.38 -2.92 5.33
N TYR A 13 -7.49 -2.43 4.47
CA TYR A 13 -6.26 -3.13 4.10
C TYR A 13 -5.39 -3.60 5.28
N PRO A 14 -5.14 -2.78 6.33
CA PRO A 14 -4.34 -3.22 7.48
C PRO A 14 -4.87 -4.49 8.16
N GLN A 15 -6.20 -4.64 8.27
CA GLN A 15 -6.81 -5.84 8.85
C GLN A 15 -6.51 -7.08 8.01
N LEU A 16 -6.60 -6.99 6.68
CA LEU A 16 -6.30 -8.12 5.79
C LEU A 16 -4.82 -8.54 5.89
N VAL A 17 -3.90 -7.58 6.00
CA VAL A 17 -2.47 -7.86 6.20
C VAL A 17 -2.23 -8.56 7.54
N GLN A 18 -2.86 -8.08 8.62
CA GLN A 18 -2.76 -8.72 9.93
C GLN A 18 -3.27 -10.15 9.91
N MET A 19 -4.37 -10.41 9.20
CA MET A 19 -4.88 -11.78 9.04
C MET A 19 -3.87 -12.70 8.34
N ALA A 20 -3.21 -12.22 7.29
CA ALA A 20 -2.18 -12.99 6.61
C ALA A 20 -0.96 -13.25 7.52
N LEU A 21 -0.54 -12.26 8.30
CA LEU A 21 0.54 -12.40 9.29
C LEU A 21 0.21 -13.47 10.36
N HIS A 22 -1.07 -13.63 10.72
CA HIS A 22 -1.53 -14.65 11.66
C HIS A 22 -1.94 -15.97 10.98
N GLY A 23 -1.54 -16.19 9.72
CA GLY A 23 -1.77 -17.45 9.00
C GLY A 23 -3.22 -17.73 8.60
N GLN A 24 -4.09 -16.71 8.57
CA GLN A 24 -5.51 -16.86 8.20
C GLN A 24 -5.74 -16.94 6.68
N GLY A 25 -4.67 -16.98 5.87
CA GLY A 25 -4.72 -17.14 4.42
C GLY A 25 -3.85 -16.11 3.69
N PRO A 26 -3.73 -16.25 2.35
CA PRO A 26 -3.01 -15.28 1.51
C PRO A 26 -3.81 -13.99 1.34
N VAL A 27 -3.11 -12.90 1.06
CA VAL A 27 -3.69 -11.58 0.74
C VAL A 27 -3.02 -11.00 -0.50
N LEU A 28 -3.77 -10.22 -1.29
CA LEU A 28 -3.17 -9.36 -2.31
C LEU A 28 -2.48 -8.18 -1.61
N GLY A 29 -1.15 -8.21 -1.58
CA GLY A 29 -0.34 -7.17 -0.94
C GLY A 29 -0.02 -6.02 -1.88
N TRP A 30 -0.19 -4.78 -1.43
CA TRP A 30 0.35 -3.62 -2.12
C TRP A 30 1.84 -3.49 -1.81
N ARG A 31 2.65 -3.49 -2.86
CA ARG A 31 4.10 -3.25 -2.79
C ARG A 31 4.35 -1.92 -2.06
N GLN A 32 5.49 -1.80 -1.37
CA GLN A 32 5.83 -0.72 -0.44
C GLN A 32 5.11 -0.80 0.92
N MET A 33 3.83 -1.20 0.97
CA MET A 33 3.11 -1.31 2.25
C MET A 33 3.48 -2.57 3.05
N ILE A 34 3.88 -3.64 2.36
CA ILE A 34 4.24 -4.92 2.99
C ILE A 34 5.73 -5.26 2.91
N ASP A 35 6.54 -4.39 2.31
CA ASP A 35 7.96 -4.67 2.03
C ASP A 35 8.71 -5.01 3.33
N GLY A 36 8.47 -4.29 4.42
CA GLY A 36 9.07 -4.59 5.72
C GLY A 36 8.72 -5.99 6.25
N TYR A 37 7.50 -6.49 6.01
CA TYR A 37 7.12 -7.84 6.41
C TYR A 37 7.75 -8.92 5.53
N LEU A 38 7.99 -8.62 4.24
CA LEU A 38 8.71 -9.50 3.31
C LEU A 38 10.20 -9.57 3.67
N GLU A 39 10.83 -8.43 3.96
CA GLU A 39 12.23 -8.32 4.37
C GLU A 39 12.49 -9.08 5.68
N GLN A 40 11.54 -9.01 6.63
CA GLN A 40 11.61 -9.74 7.90
C GLN A 40 11.22 -11.23 7.79
N GLY A 41 10.72 -11.66 6.63
CA GLY A 41 10.23 -13.04 6.42
C GLY A 41 8.93 -13.38 7.15
N SER A 42 8.26 -12.40 7.78
CA SER A 42 6.94 -12.60 8.42
C SER A 42 5.83 -12.76 7.39
N LEU A 43 6.02 -12.22 6.18
CA LEU A 43 5.27 -12.59 5.00
C LEU A 43 6.21 -13.19 3.96
N ILE A 44 5.68 -14.11 3.16
CA ILE A 44 6.37 -14.63 1.98
C ILE A 44 5.47 -14.47 0.77
N ARG A 45 6.09 -14.43 -0.41
CA ARG A 45 5.36 -14.32 -1.65
C ARG A 45 4.74 -15.68 -2.01
N ALA A 46 3.42 -15.73 -2.04
CA ALA A 46 2.69 -16.97 -2.33
C ALA A 46 2.78 -17.42 -3.81
N THR A 47 2.97 -16.47 -4.74
CA THR A 47 3.09 -16.76 -6.17
C THR A 47 3.93 -15.72 -6.93
N ARG A 48 4.43 -16.02 -8.13
CA ARG A 48 5.26 -15.10 -8.93
C ARG A 48 4.43 -14.03 -9.64
N GLU A 49 3.13 -14.24 -9.73
CA GLU A 49 2.17 -13.42 -10.46
C GLU A 49 1.91 -12.11 -9.72
N THR A 50 1.72 -11.03 -10.47
CA THR A 50 1.37 -9.72 -9.95
C THR A 50 0.27 -9.11 -10.80
N ALA A 51 -0.63 -8.39 -10.15
CA ALA A 51 -1.52 -7.47 -10.83
C ALA A 51 -1.07 -6.04 -10.50
N ALA A 52 -0.87 -5.24 -11.54
CA ALA A 52 -0.73 -3.80 -11.41
C ALA A 52 -2.00 -3.17 -11.98
N PHE A 53 -2.75 -2.45 -11.14
CA PHE A 53 -3.74 -1.52 -11.64
C PHE A 53 -3.03 -0.17 -11.70
N GLY A 54 -2.87 0.38 -12.91
CA GLY A 54 -2.19 1.66 -13.10
C GLY A 54 -2.77 2.73 -12.17
N GLY A 55 -1.93 3.67 -11.72
CA GLY A 55 -2.33 4.68 -10.75
C GLY A 55 -1.13 5.32 -10.07
N GLY A 56 -1.40 6.34 -9.26
CA GLY A 56 -0.38 7.06 -8.51
C GLY A 56 -0.99 7.70 -7.26
N TYR A 57 -0.13 8.14 -6.36
CA TYR A 57 -0.55 8.92 -5.20
C TYR A 57 -0.63 10.40 -5.59
N TYR A 58 -1.73 11.06 -5.23
CA TYR A 58 -1.96 12.46 -5.58
C TYR A 58 -2.22 13.28 -4.31
N VAL A 59 -1.59 14.46 -4.24
CA VAL A 59 -1.89 15.46 -3.23
C VAL A 59 -3.03 16.33 -3.73
N VAL A 60 -4.23 16.17 -3.17
CA VAL A 60 -5.42 16.94 -3.55
C VAL A 60 -5.55 18.17 -2.66
N THR A 61 -5.73 19.35 -3.28
CA THR A 61 -5.91 20.63 -2.56
C THR A 61 -7.22 21.31 -2.94
N PRO A 62 -7.85 22.08 -2.04
CA PRO A 62 -9.09 22.81 -2.35
C PRO A 62 -8.91 23.77 -3.54
N LYS A 63 -9.86 23.75 -4.48
CA LYS A 63 -9.80 24.59 -5.70
C LYS A 63 -10.14 26.06 -5.45
N GLY A 64 -10.93 26.36 -4.41
CA GLY A 64 -11.49 27.71 -4.17
C GLY A 64 -11.22 28.30 -2.78
N ARG A 65 -10.43 27.63 -1.94
CA ARG A 65 -10.08 28.12 -0.60
C ARG A 65 -8.56 28.13 -0.43
N SER A 66 -8.02 29.20 0.15
CA SER A 66 -6.61 29.23 0.52
C SER A 66 -6.31 28.18 1.58
N MET A 67 -5.23 27.42 1.38
CA MET A 67 -4.68 26.57 2.42
C MET A 67 -4.08 27.44 3.52
N ASN A 68 -4.22 27.02 4.78
CA ASN A 68 -3.52 27.69 5.87
C ASN A 68 -1.99 27.50 5.74
N ARG A 69 -1.21 28.29 6.48
CA ARG A 69 0.25 28.25 6.41
C ARG A 69 0.82 26.85 6.67
N ALA A 70 0.28 26.13 7.65
CA ALA A 70 0.73 24.78 8.00
C ALA A 70 0.52 23.78 6.84
N ALA A 71 -0.66 23.77 6.21
CA ALA A 71 -0.97 22.91 5.08
C ALA A 71 -0.10 23.23 3.85
N THR A 72 0.16 24.51 3.58
CA THR A 72 1.07 24.93 2.50
C THR A 72 2.50 24.46 2.77
N MET A 73 3.00 24.62 4.00
CA MET A 73 4.32 24.15 4.39
C MET A 73 4.43 22.62 4.28
N PHE A 74 3.42 21.89 4.77
CA PHE A 74 3.40 20.44 4.68
C PHE A 74 3.35 19.94 3.23
N LYS A 75 2.51 20.54 2.37
CA LYS A 75 2.48 20.21 0.93
C LYS A 75 3.85 20.42 0.29
N ARG A 76 4.50 21.55 0.57
CA ARG A 76 5.83 21.87 0.02
C ARG A 76 6.88 20.86 0.49
N TRP A 77 6.87 20.52 1.77
CA TRP A 77 7.77 19.51 2.33
C TRP A 77 7.50 18.12 1.73
N LEU A 78 6.23 17.73 1.59
CA LEU A 78 5.84 16.43 1.05
C LEU A 78 6.30 16.27 -0.40
N LEU A 79 6.09 17.30 -1.23
CA LEU A 79 6.56 17.30 -2.62
C LEU A 79 8.09 17.39 -2.75
N SER A 80 8.80 17.84 -1.71
CA SER A 80 10.27 17.82 -1.72
C SER A 80 10.86 16.47 -1.31
N GLN A 81 10.04 15.47 -0.98
CA GLN A 81 10.50 14.12 -0.65
C GLN A 81 10.70 13.23 -1.89
N ASP A 82 10.37 13.74 -3.08
CA ASP A 82 10.14 12.95 -4.31
C ASP A 82 11.42 12.34 -4.95
N GLU A 83 12.61 12.70 -4.48
CA GLU A 83 13.88 12.13 -4.99
C GLU A 83 14.13 10.66 -4.61
N ARG A 84 13.22 9.98 -3.90
CA ARG A 84 13.45 8.59 -3.41
C ARG A 84 12.43 7.54 -3.84
N ILE A 85 11.38 7.90 -4.60
CA ILE A 85 10.27 6.98 -4.86
C ILE A 85 10.38 6.26 -6.21
N ASP A 86 11.12 6.81 -7.18
CA ASP A 86 11.15 6.32 -8.57
C ASP A 86 12.16 5.18 -8.86
N GLU A 87 13.16 4.95 -8.02
CA GLU A 87 14.25 3.99 -8.33
C GLU A 87 13.89 2.50 -8.21
N ARG A 88 12.69 2.15 -7.72
CA ARG A 88 12.29 0.73 -7.47
C ARG A 88 11.09 0.26 -8.30
N ILE A 89 10.57 1.08 -9.20
CA ILE A 89 9.43 0.74 -10.09
C ILE A 89 9.93 0.16 -11.43
N GLY A 90 11.01 -0.61 -11.41
CA GLY A 90 11.64 -1.17 -12.60
C GLY A 90 12.26 -2.54 -12.36
N ALA A 91 11.42 -3.56 -12.20
CA ALA A 91 11.71 -4.99 -12.46
C ALA A 91 10.44 -5.84 -12.31
#